data_AF-A0A7R9MSW7-F1
#
_entry.id   AF-A0A7R9MSW7-F1
#
_cell.length_a   1.000
_cell.length_b   1.000
_cell.length_c   1.000
_cell.angle_alpha   90.00
_cell.angle_beta   90.00
_cell.angle_gamma   90.00
#
_symmetry.space_group_name_H-M   'P 1'
#
loop_
_entity.id
_entity.type
_entity.pdbx_description
1 polymer ?
#
loop_
_entity_poly.entity_id
_entity_poly.type
_entity_poly.pdbx_seq_one_letter_code
_entity_poly.pdbx_strand_id
1 'polypeptide(L)'
;MALETTEDGWTDHSSCCEQRDFRHFVCLDHMSTYTNCILSHHKVLSSEPQEFRVTHVHHNWAIIKWKPPKKLAHTVTKYYVHFRETGSDSPNIYQIDVSTRSPHLIDNLRP
;
A
#
# COMPACT_ATOMS: atom_id res chain seq x y z
N MET A 1 52.69 11.81 5.88
CA MET A 1 52.23 11.22 7.16
C MET A 1 51.26 12.22 7.74
N ALA A 2 49.97 11.95 7.56
CA ALA A 2 48.89 12.78 8.06
C ALA A 2 48.76 12.59 9.58
N LEU A 3 48.49 13.66 10.29
CA LEU A 3 47.71 13.61 11.52
C LEU A 3 46.65 14.71 11.41
N GLU A 4 45.41 14.23 11.28
CA GLU A 4 44.15 14.96 11.33
C GLU A 4 43.93 15.61 12.70
N THR A 5 43.52 16.87 12.70
CA THR A 5 42.50 17.40 13.62
C THR A 5 41.82 18.59 12.93
N THR A 6 40.59 18.40 12.46
CA THR A 6 39.70 19.52 12.08
C THR A 6 38.42 19.34 12.89
N GLU A 7 38.46 19.87 14.11
CA GLU A 7 37.25 20.35 14.77
C GLU A 7 36.91 21.75 14.19
N ASP A 8 35.66 22.15 14.37
CA ASP A 8 35.10 23.50 14.19
C ASP A 8 34.46 23.81 12.83
N GLY A 9 33.15 23.59 12.75
CA GLY A 9 32.36 24.04 11.60
C GLY A 9 30.86 23.81 11.75
N TRP A 10 30.29 24.07 12.92
CA TRP A 10 28.84 24.23 13.06
C TRP A 10 28.40 25.54 12.38
N THR A 11 28.40 25.55 11.05
CA THR A 11 27.72 26.58 10.26
C THR A 11 26.60 25.92 9.48
N ASP A 12 25.46 25.92 10.14
CA ASP A 12 24.24 26.45 9.57
C ASP A 12 23.61 25.67 8.40
N HIS A 13 22.88 24.63 8.75
CA HIS A 13 21.95 23.92 7.86
C HIS A 13 20.72 24.79 7.46
N SER A 14 20.71 26.10 7.76
CA SER A 14 19.64 27.03 7.35
C SER A 14 19.86 27.66 5.97
N SER A 15 21.08 27.60 5.41
CA SER A 15 21.40 28.20 4.10
C SER A 15 20.66 27.57 2.91
N CYS A 16 20.12 26.35 3.04
CA CYS A 16 19.31 25.73 1.97
C CYS A 16 17.94 26.42 1.80
N CYS A 17 17.46 27.17 2.80
CA CYS A 17 16.12 27.77 2.80
C CYS A 17 16.08 29.24 2.38
N GLU A 18 17.22 29.94 2.30
CA GLU A 18 17.22 31.40 2.06
C GLU A 18 17.26 31.81 0.57
N GLN A 19 17.32 30.87 -0.38
CA GLN A 19 17.39 31.19 -1.81
C GLN A 19 16.41 30.41 -2.70
N ARG A 20 15.22 30.08 -2.19
CA ARG A 20 14.14 29.57 -3.04
C ARG A 20 12.99 30.56 -3.08
N ASP A 21 12.59 30.94 -4.30
CA ASP A 21 11.48 31.85 -4.56
C ASP A 21 10.21 31.36 -3.84
N PHE A 22 9.88 32.01 -2.73
CA PHE A 22 8.74 31.68 -1.86
C PHE A 22 7.39 31.72 -2.58
N ARG A 23 7.32 32.33 -3.78
CA ARG A 23 6.10 32.41 -4.60
C ARG A 23 5.65 31.05 -5.14
N HIS A 24 6.52 30.04 -5.17
CA HIS A 24 6.16 28.68 -5.60
C HIS A 24 5.61 27.81 -4.47
N PHE A 25 5.65 28.27 -3.22
CA PHE A 25 5.27 27.50 -2.05
C PHE A 25 3.89 27.87 -1.49
N VAL A 26 2.94 28.21 -2.37
CA VAL A 26 1.53 28.47 -2.00
C VAL A 26 0.95 27.31 -1.19
N CYS A 27 1.39 26.08 -1.45
CA CYS A 27 0.94 24.88 -0.75
C CYS A 27 1.52 24.73 0.68
N LEU A 28 2.62 25.42 1.03
CA LEU A 28 3.25 25.30 2.35
C LEU A 28 2.37 25.85 3.47
N ASP A 29 1.63 26.93 3.22
CA ASP A 29 0.70 27.51 4.19
C ASP A 29 -0.43 26.52 4.56
N HIS A 30 -0.79 25.65 3.63
CA HIS A 30 -1.79 24.60 3.81
C HIS A 30 -1.20 23.26 4.27
N MET A 31 0.13 23.13 4.40
CA MET A 31 0.76 21.86 4.79
C MET A 31 0.28 21.37 6.14
N SER A 32 0.02 22.26 7.09
CA SER A 32 -0.53 21.89 8.40
C SER A 32 -1.92 21.24 8.26
N THR A 33 -2.80 21.81 7.44
CA THR A 33 -4.13 21.27 7.13
C THR A 33 -4.06 19.91 6.44
N TYR A 34 -3.20 19.77 5.42
CA TYR A 34 -3.00 18.49 4.73
C TYR A 34 -2.40 17.43 5.66
N THR A 35 -1.41 17.80 6.45
CA THR A 35 -0.75 16.90 7.41
C THR A 35 -1.73 16.45 8.49
N ASN A 36 -2.57 17.34 9.00
CA ASN A 36 -3.62 16.98 9.96
C ASN A 36 -4.63 16.00 9.37
N CYS A 37 -5.01 16.15 8.10
CA CYS A 37 -5.88 15.20 7.40
C CYS A 37 -5.22 13.83 7.21
N ILE A 38 -3.93 13.80 6.86
CA ILE A 38 -3.20 12.53 6.71
C ILE A 38 -3.04 11.85 8.09
N LEU A 39 -2.67 12.62 9.11
CA LEU A 39 -2.42 12.13 10.46
C LEU A 39 -3.71 11.70 11.19
N SER A 40 -4.84 12.37 10.96
CA SER A 40 -6.14 11.96 11.51
C SER A 40 -6.57 10.56 11.01
N HIS A 41 -6.06 10.15 9.85
CA HIS A 41 -6.25 8.83 9.26
C HIS A 41 -5.02 7.90 9.39
N HIS A 42 -3.91 8.37 9.99
CA HIS A 42 -2.68 7.61 10.16
C HIS A 42 -2.81 6.63 11.34
N LYS A 43 -3.67 5.63 11.16
CA LYS A 43 -3.91 4.42 11.99
C LYS A 43 -5.23 3.73 11.63
N VAL A 44 -5.94 4.11 10.57
CA VAL A 44 -7.21 3.46 10.17
C VAL A 44 -7.07 2.36 9.10
N LEU A 45 -5.86 2.14 8.60
CA LEU A 45 -5.59 1.14 7.57
C LEU A 45 -5.42 -0.26 8.18
N SER A 46 -6.22 -1.21 7.71
CA SER A 46 -6.07 -2.62 8.04
C SER A 46 -4.73 -3.15 7.55
N SER A 47 -4.16 -4.13 8.26
CA SER A 47 -2.99 -4.85 7.74
C SER A 47 -3.37 -5.76 6.56
N GLU A 48 -2.38 -6.44 5.99
CA GLU A 48 -2.62 -7.45 4.96
C GLU A 48 -3.43 -8.65 5.51
N PRO A 49 -4.24 -9.31 4.65
CA PRO A 49 -4.87 -10.60 4.97
C PRO A 49 -3.81 -11.66 5.27
N GLN A 50 -4.14 -12.62 6.13
CA GLN A 50 -3.20 -13.65 6.57
C GLN A 50 -3.53 -15.00 5.95
N GLU A 51 -2.54 -15.88 5.80
CA GLU A 51 -2.72 -17.27 5.36
C GLU A 51 -3.57 -17.42 4.08
N PHE A 52 -3.34 -16.56 3.08
CA PHE A 52 -3.99 -16.69 1.78
C PHE A 52 -3.53 -17.98 1.09
N ARG A 53 -4.48 -18.84 0.75
CA ARG A 53 -4.23 -20.11 0.06
C ARG A 53 -5.41 -20.54 -0.79
N VAL A 54 -5.11 -21.23 -1.88
CA VAL A 54 -6.10 -21.94 -2.67
C VAL A 54 -6.25 -23.34 -2.08
N THR A 55 -7.48 -23.75 -1.76
CA THR A 55 -7.75 -25.03 -1.08
C THR A 55 -8.14 -26.14 -2.06
N HIS A 56 -8.94 -25.80 -3.06
CA HIS A 56 -9.41 -26.74 -4.08
C HIS A 56 -9.42 -26.02 -5.42
N VAL A 57 -8.98 -26.71 -6.46
CA VAL A 57 -8.96 -26.20 -7.83
C VAL A 57 -9.62 -27.24 -8.72
N HIS A 58 -10.45 -26.76 -9.62
CA HIS A 58 -11.11 -27.54 -10.65
C HIS A 58 -11.00 -26.80 -11.99
N HIS A 59 -11.47 -27.42 -13.07
CA HIS A 59 -11.35 -26.85 -14.43
C HIS A 59 -12.12 -25.54 -14.62
N ASN A 60 -13.15 -25.29 -13.82
CA ASN A 60 -14.04 -24.13 -13.94
C ASN A 60 -14.31 -23.38 -12.63
N TRP A 61 -13.74 -23.83 -11.51
CA TRP A 61 -13.91 -23.18 -10.23
C TRP A 61 -12.72 -23.42 -9.30
N ALA A 62 -12.51 -22.51 -8.35
CA ALA A 62 -11.52 -22.66 -7.30
C ALA A 62 -12.04 -22.11 -5.98
N ILE A 63 -11.67 -22.76 -4.87
CA ILE A 63 -11.99 -22.29 -3.52
C ILE A 63 -10.75 -21.68 -2.89
N ILE A 64 -10.85 -20.41 -2.53
CA ILE A 64 -9.79 -19.65 -1.89
C ILE A 64 -10.12 -19.38 -0.42
N LYS A 65 -9.10 -19.38 0.41
CA LYS A 65 -9.21 -19.20 1.86
C LYS A 65 -8.14 -18.24 2.35
N TRP A 66 -8.52 -17.36 3.27
CA TRP A 66 -7.65 -16.43 3.96
C TRP A 66 -8.18 -16.17 5.37
N LYS A 67 -7.33 -15.63 6.23
CA LYS A 67 -7.69 -15.12 7.55
C LYS A 67 -7.76 -13.58 7.50
N PRO A 68 -8.62 -12.96 8.33
CA PRO A 68 -8.67 -11.50 8.44
C PRO A 68 -7.31 -10.88 8.82
N PRO A 69 -7.08 -9.61 8.51
CA PRO A 69 -5.90 -8.86 8.93
C PRO A 69 -5.65 -8.91 10.44
N LYS A 70 -4.37 -8.94 10.85
CA LYS A 70 -3.99 -8.87 12.27
C LYS A 70 -4.39 -7.54 12.91
N LYS A 71 -4.32 -6.44 12.16
CA LYS A 71 -4.70 -5.09 12.62
C LYS A 71 -5.99 -4.65 11.93
N LEU A 72 -6.94 -4.17 12.73
CA LEU A 72 -8.20 -3.57 12.27
C LEU A 72 -9.03 -4.47 11.34
N ALA A 73 -9.12 -5.77 11.63
CA ALA A 73 -9.95 -6.69 10.85
C ALA A 73 -11.41 -6.24 10.71
N HIS A 74 -11.95 -5.56 11.73
CA HIS A 74 -13.33 -5.09 11.77
C HIS A 74 -13.62 -3.90 10.84
N THR A 75 -12.58 -3.17 10.40
CA THR A 75 -12.76 -2.05 9.45
C THR A 75 -12.78 -2.53 7.99
N VAL A 76 -12.43 -3.79 7.73
CA VAL A 76 -12.44 -4.36 6.39
C VAL A 76 -13.87 -4.61 5.94
N THR A 77 -14.27 -3.96 4.84
CA THR A 77 -15.61 -4.11 4.26
C THR A 77 -15.63 -5.15 3.13
N LYS A 78 -14.55 -5.21 2.33
CA LYS A 78 -14.44 -6.06 1.13
C LYS A 78 -12.99 -6.48 0.90
N TYR A 79 -12.83 -7.63 0.27
CA TYR A 79 -11.59 -8.16 -0.27
C TYR A 79 -11.72 -8.21 -1.80
N TYR A 80 -10.66 -7.76 -2.47
CA TYR A 80 -10.54 -7.81 -3.93
C TYR A 80 -9.54 -8.91 -4.25
N VAL A 81 -10.01 -9.92 -4.98
CA VAL A 81 -9.17 -11.03 -5.41
C VAL A 81 -8.84 -10.83 -6.87
N HIS A 82 -7.56 -10.64 -7.15
CA HIS A 82 -7.04 -10.47 -8.49
C HIS A 82 -6.47 -11.79 -8.98
N PHE A 83 -6.97 -12.27 -10.12
CA PHE A 83 -6.48 -13.51 -10.73
C PHE A 83 -6.39 -13.36 -12.26
N ARG A 84 -5.56 -14.19 -12.87
CA ARG A 84 -5.35 -14.22 -14.32
C ARG A 84 -5.01 -15.62 -14.77
N GLU A 85 -5.28 -15.89 -16.04
CA GLU A 85 -4.88 -17.11 -16.71
C GLU A 85 -3.37 -17.07 -17.02
N THR A 86 -2.68 -18.19 -16.80
CA THR A 86 -1.24 -18.29 -17.09
C THR A 86 -1.08 -18.59 -18.57
N GLY A 87 -0.45 -17.70 -19.33
CA GLY A 87 -0.26 -17.85 -20.78
C GLY A 87 -1.18 -16.98 -21.64
N SER A 88 -2.00 -16.10 -21.03
CA SER A 88 -2.73 -15.10 -21.78
C SER A 88 -1.77 -14.08 -22.41
N ASP A 89 -2.02 -13.72 -23.68
CA ASP A 89 -1.29 -12.69 -24.44
C ASP A 89 -1.37 -11.29 -23.80
N SER A 90 -2.22 -11.11 -22.77
CA SER A 90 -2.41 -9.87 -22.04
C SER A 90 -1.99 -10.01 -20.57
N PRO A 91 -0.69 -10.06 -20.26
CA PRO A 91 -0.18 -10.30 -18.90
C PRO A 91 -0.62 -9.24 -17.88
N ASN A 92 -1.08 -8.07 -18.32
CA ASN A 92 -1.49 -6.97 -17.44
C ASN A 92 -2.99 -6.93 -17.12
N ILE A 93 -3.79 -7.86 -17.65
CA ILE A 93 -5.24 -7.88 -17.42
C ILE A 93 -5.57 -8.89 -16.32
N TYR A 94 -5.99 -8.38 -15.16
CA TYR A 94 -6.50 -9.19 -14.05
C TYR A 94 -8.03 -9.20 -14.07
N GLN A 95 -8.60 -10.37 -13.84
CA GLN A 95 -9.98 -10.51 -13.42
C GLN A 95 -10.07 -10.19 -11.93
N ILE A 96 -11.13 -9.49 -11.53
CA ILE A 96 -11.34 -9.05 -10.16
C ILE A 96 -12.63 -9.68 -9.67
N ASP A 97 -12.51 -10.46 -8.60
CA ASP A 97 -13.66 -10.97 -7.86
C ASP A 97 -13.72 -10.34 -6.47
N VAL A 98 -14.93 -9.99 -6.03
CA VAL A 98 -15.15 -9.23 -4.80
C VAL A 98 -15.84 -10.11 -3.77
N SER A 99 -15.20 -10.28 -2.62
CA SER A 99 -15.73 -11.07 -1.52
C SER A 99 -15.73 -10.30 -0.21
N THR A 100 -16.66 -10.62 0.69
CA THR A 100 -16.72 -10.01 2.03
C THR A 100 -16.09 -10.90 3.09
N ARG A 101 -16.06 -12.22 2.86
CA ARG A 101 -15.70 -13.22 3.88
C ARG A 101 -15.00 -14.42 3.25
N SER A 102 -14.23 -15.12 4.08
CA SER A 102 -13.55 -16.36 3.71
C SER A 102 -14.25 -17.58 4.35
N PRO A 103 -14.23 -18.77 3.72
CA PRO A 103 -13.72 -19.08 2.37
C PRO A 103 -14.63 -18.54 1.26
N HIS A 104 -14.07 -18.37 0.07
CA HIS A 104 -14.76 -17.83 -1.10
C HIS A 104 -14.59 -18.73 -2.34
N LEU A 105 -15.66 -18.86 -3.11
CA LEU A 105 -15.69 -19.64 -4.36
C LEU A 105 -15.56 -18.68 -5.54
N ILE A 106 -14.54 -18.89 -6.37
CA ILE A 106 -14.43 -18.26 -7.68
C ILE A 106 -14.95 -19.28 -8.69
N ASP A 107 -15.95 -18.89 -9.46
CA ASP A 107 -16.57 -19.70 -10.51
C ASP A 107 -16.22 -19.18 -11.91
N ASN A 108 -16.74 -19.84 -12.94
CA ASN A 108 -16.59 -19.46 -14.35
C ASN A 108 -15.13 -19.29 -14.81
N LEU A 109 -14.21 -20.06 -14.21
CA LEU A 109 -12.82 -20.11 -14.66
C LEU A 109 -12.75 -20.78 -16.04
N ARG A 110 -11.82 -20.30 -16.85
CA ARG A 110 -11.52 -20.95 -18.13
C ARG A 110 -10.64 -22.18 -17.86
N PRO A 111 -10.97 -23.34 -18.47
CA PRO A 111 -10.22 -24.59 -18.31
C PRO A 111 -8.88 -24.60 -19.03
#